data_AF-A0A932A4J4-F1
#
_entry.id   AF-A0A932A4J4-F1
#
_cell.length_a   1.000
_cell.length_b   1.000
_cell.length_c   1.000
_cell.angle_alpha   90.00
_cell.angle_beta   90.00
_cell.angle_gamma   90.00
#
_symmetry.space_group_name_H-M   'P 1'
#
loop_
_entity.id
_entity.type
_entity.pdbx_description
1 polymer ?
#
loop_
_entity_poly.entity_id
_entity_poly.type
_entity_poly.pdbx_seq_one_letter_code
_entity_poly.pdbx_strand_id
1 'polypeptide(L)'
;MRYFQYRSLPDTFDQDIYIWDVDKTYLQTNFESLRGLVQLFFEYSIDKRSLPGAKELLLELRRGKELPPLFFISASPVGLKKILEGKFLLDGIQHDGIILKDYRRLRKLLGKFRIKNNFSYKLLCLLTHRLKMPSLSTEILFGDDYERDADVYTLYADILNQAVDEKALKARLKSEKLTRREQKKLIEAALKVQKSTPVSNVVRKIFIHLVRNKEARAFDTYGDRLMATYNYMQTAALLFEMGKISKMGFRRVASSFELKYPKDGWTLKKSLQDLKDRSLISSQTFEELALWK
;
A
#
# COMPACT_ATOMS: atom_id res chain seq x y z
N MET A 1 8.54 -0.42 -15.50
CA MET A 1 8.45 -1.32 -14.33
C MET A 1 9.05 -2.67 -14.67
N ARG A 2 9.51 -3.41 -13.66
CA ARG A 2 9.87 -4.82 -13.73
C ARG A 2 9.13 -5.55 -12.61
N TYR A 3 8.39 -6.59 -12.99
CA TYR A 3 7.61 -7.42 -12.08
C TYR A 3 8.46 -8.64 -11.70
N PHE A 4 8.57 -8.91 -10.40
CA PHE A 4 9.18 -10.13 -9.87
C PHE A 4 8.10 -10.91 -9.13
N GLN A 5 7.71 -12.06 -9.68
CA GLN A 5 6.67 -12.92 -9.11
C GLN A 5 7.33 -14.15 -8.48
N TYR A 6 6.96 -14.46 -7.25
CA TYR A 6 7.51 -15.60 -6.49
C TYR A 6 6.47 -16.66 -6.21
N ARG A 7 5.19 -16.27 -6.14
CA ARG A 7 4.06 -17.20 -6.04
C ARG A 7 3.07 -16.98 -7.18
N SER A 8 2.63 -18.07 -7.80
CA SER A 8 1.45 -18.10 -8.65
C SER A 8 0.25 -18.51 -7.80
N LEU A 9 -0.86 -17.81 -7.96
CA LEU A 9 -2.11 -18.16 -7.29
C LEU A 9 -2.99 -18.97 -8.26
N PRO A 10 -3.76 -19.96 -7.78
CA PRO A 10 -4.67 -20.69 -8.63
C PRO A 10 -5.79 -19.77 -9.13
N ASP A 11 -6.32 -20.02 -10.33
CA ASP A 11 -7.39 -19.19 -10.92
C ASP A 11 -8.67 -19.17 -10.08
N THR A 12 -8.87 -20.19 -9.23
CA THR A 12 -9.98 -20.31 -8.28
C THR A 12 -9.78 -19.54 -6.98
N PHE A 13 -8.65 -18.86 -6.78
CA PHE A 13 -8.38 -18.12 -5.56
C PHE A 13 -9.33 -16.91 -5.43
N ASP A 14 -10.06 -16.85 -4.33
CA ASP A 14 -11.16 -15.91 -4.07
C ASP A 14 -10.99 -15.10 -2.77
N GLN A 15 -9.80 -15.16 -2.16
CA GLN A 15 -9.50 -14.46 -0.92
C GLN A 15 -8.77 -13.12 -1.17
N ASP A 16 -8.46 -12.42 -0.08
CA ASP A 16 -7.76 -11.13 -0.12
C ASP A 16 -6.28 -11.27 -0.49
N ILE A 17 -5.82 -10.35 -1.33
CA ILE A 17 -4.42 -10.09 -1.65
C ILE A 17 -4.02 -8.77 -0.99
N TYR A 18 -2.95 -8.80 -0.21
CA TYR A 18 -2.38 -7.59 0.40
C TYR A 18 -1.36 -6.96 -0.53
N ILE A 19 -1.57 -5.68 -0.87
CA ILE A 19 -0.65 -4.92 -1.73
C ILE A 19 -0.11 -3.74 -0.93
N TRP A 20 1.21 -3.69 -0.78
CA TRP A 20 1.89 -2.70 0.05
C TRP A 20 2.81 -1.82 -0.79
N ASP A 21 2.76 -0.51 -0.56
CA ASP A 21 3.90 0.34 -0.85
C ASP A 21 5.06 0.07 0.13
N VAL A 22 6.27 0.39 -0.29
CA VAL A 22 7.49 0.12 0.47
C VAL A 22 7.98 1.37 1.19
N ASP A 23 8.25 2.43 0.42
CA ASP A 23 8.89 3.65 0.92
C ASP A 23 7.85 4.46 1.68
N LYS A 24 8.18 5.01 2.87
CA LYS A 24 7.26 5.79 3.74
C LYS A 24 6.00 5.07 4.23
N THR A 25 5.73 3.86 3.74
CA THR A 25 4.68 2.96 4.21
C THR A 25 5.27 1.85 5.09
N TYR A 26 6.16 0.99 4.58
CA TYR A 26 6.84 -0.01 5.41
C TYR A 26 8.16 0.53 6.02
N LEU A 27 8.94 1.26 5.21
CA LEU A 27 10.24 1.79 5.60
C LEU A 27 10.16 3.26 6.01
N GLN A 28 10.78 3.58 7.15
CA GLN A 28 11.09 4.95 7.53
C GLN A 28 12.25 5.45 6.68
N THR A 29 11.96 6.10 5.57
CA THR A 29 12.97 6.74 4.71
C THR A 29 12.97 8.24 4.95
N ASN A 30 14.11 8.91 5.17
CA ASN A 30 14.17 10.38 5.21
C ASN A 30 14.47 10.90 3.79
N PHE A 31 13.45 11.36 3.06
CA PHE A 31 13.63 11.90 1.71
C PHE A 31 13.66 13.43 1.74
N GLU A 32 14.86 14.02 1.64
CA GLU A 32 15.03 15.44 1.25
C GLU A 32 15.88 15.68 -0.01
N SER A 33 16.42 14.67 -0.69
CA SER A 33 16.99 14.90 -2.05
C SER A 33 17.30 13.64 -2.85
N LEU A 34 17.45 13.82 -4.16
CA LEU A 34 18.01 12.83 -5.10
C LEU A 34 19.42 12.32 -4.71
N ARG A 35 20.14 13.01 -3.79
CA ARG A 35 21.40 12.52 -3.20
C ARG A 35 21.17 11.39 -2.18
N GLY A 36 20.05 11.41 -1.45
CA GLY A 36 19.69 10.35 -0.48
C GLY A 36 19.46 8.98 -1.14
N LEU A 37 19.06 8.96 -2.42
CA LEU A 37 18.88 7.72 -3.19
C LEU A 37 20.22 7.02 -3.47
N VAL A 38 21.32 7.79 -3.65
CA VAL A 38 22.68 7.26 -3.81
C VAL A 38 23.23 6.76 -2.48
N GLN A 39 22.93 7.44 -1.37
CA GLN A 39 23.29 7.01 -0.02
C GLN A 39 22.62 5.67 0.35
N LEU A 40 21.36 5.50 -0.06
CA LEU A 40 20.59 4.24 0.01
C LEU A 40 21.21 3.05 -0.75
N PHE A 41 22.08 3.29 -1.75
CA PHE A 41 22.84 2.23 -2.42
C PHE A 41 24.05 1.76 -1.59
N PHE A 42 24.52 2.57 -0.63
CA PHE A 42 25.66 2.27 0.24
C PHE A 42 25.26 1.91 1.67
N GLU A 43 24.05 2.27 2.10
CA GLU A 43 23.48 1.82 3.37
C GLU A 43 23.21 0.31 3.34
N TYR A 44 23.73 -0.40 4.35
CA TYR A 44 23.46 -1.82 4.52
C TYR A 44 21.98 -2.03 4.85
N SER A 45 21.44 -3.22 4.55
CA SER A 45 20.04 -3.59 4.85
C SER A 45 19.65 -3.40 6.33
N ILE A 46 20.64 -3.36 7.22
CA ILE A 46 20.53 -3.17 8.67
C ILE A 46 20.14 -1.74 9.04
N ASP A 47 20.51 -0.73 8.24
CA ASP A 47 20.26 0.68 8.55
C ASP A 47 18.82 1.12 8.23
N LYS A 48 18.09 0.31 7.43
CA LYS A 48 16.69 0.57 7.09
C LYS A 48 15.79 0.26 8.28
N ARG A 49 15.25 1.31 8.88
CA ARG A 49 14.25 1.19 9.96
C ARG A 49 12.86 1.05 9.39
N SER A 50 12.11 0.08 9.89
CA SER A 50 10.70 -0.09 9.55
C SER A 50 9.89 0.90 10.37
N LEU A 51 8.77 1.40 9.83
CA LEU A 51 7.85 2.21 10.63
C LEU A 51 7.35 1.41 11.85
N PRO A 52 7.19 2.05 13.02
CA PRO A 52 6.78 1.36 14.24
C PRO A 52 5.48 0.58 14.04
N GLY A 53 5.47 -0.71 14.37
CA GLY A 53 4.33 -1.59 14.18
C GLY A 53 4.12 -2.10 12.75
N ALA A 54 4.75 -1.53 11.72
CA ALA A 54 4.57 -1.96 10.32
C ALA A 54 5.07 -3.39 10.09
N LYS A 55 6.26 -3.71 10.64
CA LYS A 55 6.85 -5.04 10.59
C LYS A 55 5.91 -6.06 11.22
N GLU A 56 5.48 -5.79 12.45
CA GLU A 56 4.63 -6.70 13.19
C GLU A 56 3.28 -6.85 12.51
N LEU A 57 2.73 -5.77 11.93
CA LEU A 57 1.48 -5.85 11.18
C LEU A 57 1.60 -6.75 9.95
N LEU A 58 2.68 -6.63 9.17
CA LEU A 58 2.94 -7.50 8.01
C LEU A 58 3.05 -8.97 8.42
N LEU A 59 3.72 -9.26 9.55
CA LEU A 59 3.82 -10.61 10.09
C LEU A 59 2.45 -11.14 10.54
N GLU A 60 1.61 -10.30 11.14
CA GLU A 60 0.27 -10.69 11.59
C GLU A 60 -0.72 -10.88 10.45
N LEU A 61 -0.66 -10.06 9.40
CA LEU A 61 -1.43 -10.25 8.17
C LEU A 61 -1.13 -11.59 7.50
N ARG A 62 0.09 -12.11 7.71
CA ARG A 62 0.52 -13.39 7.15
C ARG A 62 0.45 -14.55 8.14
N ARG A 63 -0.11 -14.37 9.34
CA ARG A 63 -0.18 -15.45 10.34
C ARG A 63 -1.32 -16.41 10.03
N GLY A 64 -1.02 -17.70 9.95
CA GLY A 64 -2.01 -18.75 9.69
C GLY A 64 -1.37 -20.02 9.13
N LYS A 65 -2.19 -21.06 8.88
CA LYS A 65 -1.75 -22.28 8.19
C LYS A 65 -1.45 -22.01 6.71
N GLU A 66 -2.33 -21.25 6.07
CA GLU A 66 -2.13 -20.74 4.72
C GLU A 66 -1.72 -19.28 4.82
N LEU A 67 -0.64 -18.91 4.14
CA LEU A 67 -0.16 -17.53 4.13
C LEU A 67 -0.96 -16.72 3.11
N PRO A 68 -1.70 -15.67 3.53
CA PRO A 68 -2.30 -14.73 2.61
C PRO A 68 -1.27 -14.13 1.64
N PRO A 69 -1.62 -13.96 0.35
CA PRO A 69 -0.71 -13.37 -0.62
C PRO A 69 -0.35 -11.93 -0.27
N LEU A 70 0.94 -11.61 -0.30
CA LEU A 70 1.50 -10.28 -0.03
C LEU A 70 2.41 -9.85 -1.17
N PHE A 71 2.06 -8.76 -1.83
CA PHE A 71 2.84 -8.16 -2.90
C PHE A 71 3.26 -6.74 -2.55
N PHE A 72 4.45 -6.36 -3.02
CA PHE A 72 4.95 -5.01 -2.89
C PHE A 72 4.96 -4.27 -4.23
N ILE A 73 4.60 -2.99 -4.21
CA ILE A 73 4.79 -2.06 -5.33
C ILE A 73 5.70 -0.95 -4.83
N SER A 74 6.76 -0.63 -5.55
CA SER A 74 7.66 0.46 -5.14
C SER A 74 8.17 1.26 -6.32
N ALA A 75 8.29 2.58 -6.11
CA ALA A 75 8.96 3.50 -7.01
C ALA A 75 10.50 3.37 -6.97
N SER A 76 11.04 2.54 -6.08
CA SER A 76 12.47 2.26 -5.98
C SER A 76 13.04 1.59 -7.25
N PRO A 77 14.29 1.91 -7.64
CA PRO A 77 14.95 1.31 -8.79
C PRO A 77 15.08 -0.21 -8.66
N VAL A 78 15.02 -0.91 -9.79
CA VAL A 78 15.31 -2.36 -9.87
C VAL A 78 16.66 -2.75 -9.25
N GLY A 79 17.65 -1.85 -9.27
CA GLY A 79 18.96 -2.08 -8.65
C GLY A 79 18.90 -2.31 -7.13
N LEU A 80 17.88 -1.79 -6.44
CA LEU A 80 17.72 -1.95 -4.99
C LEU A 80 17.01 -3.25 -4.58
N LYS A 81 16.63 -4.11 -5.54
CA LYS A 81 15.91 -5.36 -5.27
C LYS A 81 16.56 -6.18 -4.15
N LYS A 82 17.86 -6.46 -4.27
CA LYS A 82 18.59 -7.29 -3.30
C LYS A 82 18.61 -6.69 -1.90
N ILE A 83 18.70 -5.36 -1.80
CA ILE A 83 18.70 -4.64 -0.52
C ILE A 83 17.31 -4.72 0.13
N LEU A 84 16.25 -4.50 -0.65
CA LEU A 84 14.87 -4.62 -0.16
C LEU A 84 14.56 -6.06 0.28
N GLU A 85 14.95 -7.06 -0.51
CA GLU A 85 14.76 -8.47 -0.16
C GLU A 85 15.58 -8.90 1.06
N GLY A 86 16.82 -8.43 1.18
CA GLY A 86 17.63 -8.63 2.37
C GLY A 86 16.96 -8.04 3.60
N LYS A 87 16.36 -6.84 3.48
CA LYS A 87 15.60 -6.22 4.57
C LYS A 87 14.32 -7.00 4.92
N PHE A 88 13.54 -7.44 3.94
CA PHE A 88 12.37 -8.30 4.20
C PHE A 88 12.77 -9.58 4.92
N LEU A 89 13.87 -10.22 4.50
CA LEU A 89 14.40 -11.42 5.13
C LEU A 89 14.83 -11.17 6.57
N LEU A 90 15.58 -10.09 6.84
CA LEU A 90 15.97 -9.70 8.21
C LEU A 90 14.75 -9.43 9.12
N ASP A 91 13.64 -8.96 8.53
CA ASP A 91 12.39 -8.76 9.25
C ASP A 91 11.49 -10.02 9.32
N GLY A 92 11.88 -11.13 8.69
CA GLY A 92 11.07 -12.34 8.60
C GLY A 92 9.83 -12.18 7.71
N ILE A 93 9.79 -11.15 6.85
CA ILE A 93 8.67 -10.86 5.96
C ILE A 93 8.83 -11.70 4.69
N GLN A 94 8.05 -12.78 4.60
CA GLN A 94 7.86 -13.51 3.36
C GLN A 94 6.89 -12.73 2.45
N HIS A 95 7.16 -12.69 1.15
CA HIS A 95 6.35 -11.98 0.17
C HIS A 95 6.30 -12.75 -1.15
N ASP A 96 5.23 -12.54 -1.91
CA ASP A 96 4.84 -13.33 -3.08
C ASP A 96 5.20 -12.64 -4.40
N GLY A 97 5.59 -11.37 -4.33
CA GLY A 97 6.18 -10.64 -5.44
C GLY A 97 6.44 -9.17 -5.13
N ILE A 98 7.23 -8.54 -5.99
CA ILE A 98 7.53 -7.12 -5.92
C ILE A 98 7.61 -6.50 -7.32
N ILE A 99 7.07 -5.29 -7.46
CA ILE A 99 7.16 -4.48 -8.68
C ILE A 99 8.08 -3.29 -8.44
N LEU A 100 9.17 -3.20 -9.21
CA LEU A 100 10.18 -2.15 -9.07
C LEU A 100 10.33 -1.29 -10.34
N LYS A 101 10.81 -0.06 -10.13
CA LYS A 101 10.92 0.94 -11.19
C LYS A 101 12.15 0.69 -12.04
N ASP A 102 11.92 0.24 -13.28
CA ASP A 102 12.99 0.05 -14.25
C ASP A 102 13.26 1.35 -15.01
N TYR A 103 14.16 2.19 -14.46
CA TYR A 103 14.54 3.46 -15.07
C TYR A 103 15.20 3.30 -16.45
N ARG A 104 15.93 2.22 -16.69
CA ARG A 104 16.58 1.99 -17.99
C ARG A 104 15.53 1.74 -19.06
N ARG A 105 14.54 0.88 -18.79
CA ARG A 105 13.41 0.65 -19.70
C ARG A 105 12.52 1.89 -19.85
N LEU A 106 12.23 2.59 -18.75
CA LEU A 106 11.43 3.81 -18.79
C LEU A 106 12.10 4.90 -19.64
N ARG A 107 13.42 5.12 -19.48
CA ARG A 107 14.18 6.06 -20.28
C ARG A 107 14.19 5.70 -21.77
N LYS A 108 14.33 4.42 -22.11
CA LYS A 108 14.23 3.95 -23.51
C LYS A 108 12.84 4.17 -24.11
N LEU A 109 11.77 4.00 -23.32
CA LEU A 109 10.39 4.11 -23.80
C LEU A 109 9.85 5.55 -23.86
N LEU A 110 10.26 6.41 -22.92
CA LEU A 110 9.66 7.72 -22.66
C LEU A 110 10.64 8.91 -22.77
N GLY A 111 11.93 8.66 -23.00
CA GLY A 111 12.98 9.70 -23.10
C GLY A 111 13.61 10.10 -21.77
N LYS A 112 14.54 11.08 -21.80
CA LYS A 112 15.36 11.52 -20.64
C LYS A 112 14.55 12.24 -19.54
N PHE A 113 13.37 12.79 -19.84
CA PHE A 113 12.76 13.86 -19.04
C PHE A 113 11.65 13.48 -18.05
N ARG A 114 11.19 12.23 -17.93
CA ARG A 114 10.12 11.91 -16.96
C ARG A 114 10.35 10.63 -16.17
N ILE A 115 10.96 10.87 -15.01
CA ILE A 115 11.08 9.93 -13.89
C ILE A 115 10.25 10.40 -12.67
N LYS A 116 9.71 11.63 -12.70
CA LYS A 116 9.19 12.30 -11.50
C LYS A 116 7.75 11.96 -11.10
N ASN A 117 6.89 11.48 -12.00
CA ASN A 117 5.50 11.21 -11.63
C ASN A 117 5.31 9.77 -11.14
N ASN A 118 5.26 9.58 -9.81
CA ASN A 118 4.98 8.27 -9.22
C ASN A 118 3.50 7.86 -9.35
N PHE A 119 2.58 8.80 -9.62
CA PHE A 119 1.16 8.52 -9.86
C PHE A 119 0.96 7.56 -11.04
N SER A 120 1.43 7.95 -12.24
CA SER A 120 1.23 7.13 -13.46
C SER A 120 1.96 5.79 -13.37
N TYR A 121 3.11 5.78 -12.68
CA TYR A 121 3.88 4.58 -12.46
C TYR A 121 3.15 3.59 -11.54
N LYS A 122 2.70 4.01 -10.35
CA LYS A 122 2.01 3.14 -9.40
C LYS A 122 0.68 2.64 -9.99
N LEU A 123 -0.09 3.52 -10.63
CA LEU A 123 -1.33 3.12 -11.31
C LEU A 123 -1.09 2.04 -12.36
N LEU A 124 -0.07 2.20 -13.22
CA LEU A 124 0.26 1.20 -14.22
C LEU A 124 0.73 -0.13 -13.58
N CYS A 125 1.45 -0.06 -12.46
CA CYS A 125 1.87 -1.25 -11.71
C CYS A 125 0.66 -2.02 -11.16
N LEU A 126 -0.31 -1.34 -10.55
CA LEU A 126 -1.54 -1.94 -10.05
C LEU A 126 -2.36 -2.58 -11.16
N LEU A 127 -2.61 -1.86 -12.26
CA LEU A 127 -3.34 -2.40 -13.41
C LEU A 127 -2.64 -3.64 -14.00
N THR A 128 -1.32 -3.61 -14.08
CA THR A 128 -0.54 -4.77 -14.57
C THR A 128 -0.53 -5.92 -13.58
N HIS A 129 -0.54 -5.62 -12.28
CA HIS A 129 -0.66 -6.61 -11.22
C HIS A 129 -2.00 -7.32 -11.29
N ARG A 130 -3.11 -6.57 -11.40
CA ARG A 130 -4.46 -7.11 -11.52
C ARG A 130 -4.64 -8.10 -12.66
N LEU A 131 -4.04 -7.82 -13.82
CA LEU A 131 -4.05 -8.72 -14.98
C LEU A 131 -3.35 -10.07 -14.75
N LYS A 132 -2.58 -10.19 -13.67
CA LYS A 132 -1.88 -11.42 -13.27
C LYS A 132 -2.55 -12.12 -12.09
N MET A 133 -3.52 -11.47 -11.44
CA MET A 133 -4.20 -12.01 -10.27
C MET A 133 -5.50 -12.73 -10.66
N PRO A 134 -5.86 -13.82 -9.95
CA PRO A 134 -7.11 -14.56 -10.17
C PRO A 134 -8.33 -13.66 -10.13
N SER A 135 -9.24 -13.73 -11.10
CA SER A 135 -10.35 -12.77 -11.28
C SER A 135 -11.31 -12.67 -10.09
N LEU A 136 -11.39 -13.70 -9.26
CA LEU A 136 -12.23 -13.74 -8.06
C LEU A 136 -11.56 -13.13 -6.82
N SER A 137 -10.25 -12.89 -6.86
CA SER A 137 -9.50 -12.38 -5.71
C SER A 137 -9.80 -10.92 -5.43
N THR A 138 -9.94 -10.58 -4.14
CA THR A 138 -10.06 -9.19 -3.66
C THR A 138 -8.70 -8.63 -3.23
N GLU A 139 -8.63 -7.32 -3.01
CA GLU A 139 -7.41 -6.60 -2.69
C GLU A 139 -7.60 -5.64 -1.51
N ILE A 140 -6.59 -5.58 -0.65
CA ILE A 140 -6.45 -4.58 0.41
C ILE A 140 -5.11 -3.87 0.21
N LEU A 141 -5.18 -2.55 0.02
CA LEU A 141 -4.05 -1.71 -0.39
C LEU A 141 -3.50 -0.91 0.80
N PHE A 142 -2.19 -0.77 0.91
CA PHE A 142 -1.50 -0.03 1.97
C PHE A 142 -0.51 0.95 1.36
N GLY A 143 -0.62 2.23 1.71
CA GLY A 143 0.24 3.30 1.22
C GLY A 143 0.34 4.44 2.23
N ASP A 144 0.77 5.62 1.77
CA ASP A 144 0.97 6.80 2.60
C ASP A 144 0.51 8.13 1.96
N ASP A 145 0.49 9.19 2.76
CA ASP A 145 0.15 10.55 2.31
C ASP A 145 1.36 11.39 1.87
N TYR A 146 2.57 10.81 1.85
CA TYR A 146 3.75 11.44 1.30
C TYR A 146 3.74 11.44 -0.23
N GLU A 147 3.31 10.34 -0.84
CA GLU A 147 3.05 10.30 -2.26
C GLU A 147 1.59 10.67 -2.58
N ARG A 148 1.03 10.08 -3.63
CA ARG A 148 -0.37 10.27 -4.04
C ARG A 148 -1.13 8.95 -3.97
N ASP A 149 -0.86 8.13 -2.96
CA ASP A 149 -1.41 6.77 -2.90
C ASP A 149 -2.91 6.78 -2.75
N ALA A 150 -3.47 7.69 -1.95
CA ALA A 150 -4.91 7.89 -1.85
C ALA A 150 -5.56 8.12 -3.23
N ASP A 151 -5.00 9.02 -4.05
CA ASP A 151 -5.49 9.30 -5.40
C ASP A 151 -5.32 8.10 -6.35
N VAL A 152 -4.15 7.45 -6.31
CA VAL A 152 -3.82 6.34 -7.20
C VAL A 152 -4.69 5.13 -6.90
N TYR A 153 -4.81 4.76 -5.63
CA TYR A 153 -5.55 3.58 -5.18
C TYR A 153 -7.05 3.75 -5.37
N THR A 154 -7.57 4.95 -5.12
CA THR A 154 -8.99 5.25 -5.39
C THR A 154 -9.29 5.18 -6.87
N LEU A 155 -8.50 5.86 -7.73
CA LEU A 155 -8.71 5.78 -9.18
C LEU A 155 -8.57 4.35 -9.72
N TYR A 156 -7.62 3.57 -9.19
CA TYR A 156 -7.48 2.16 -9.54
C TYR A 156 -8.73 1.36 -9.17
N ALA A 157 -9.24 1.52 -7.94
CA ALA A 157 -10.47 0.87 -7.51
C ALA A 157 -11.68 1.28 -8.37
N ASP A 158 -11.78 2.55 -8.76
CA ASP A 158 -12.88 3.06 -9.58
C ASP A 158 -12.79 2.56 -11.04
N ILE A 159 -11.59 2.38 -11.57
CA ILE A 159 -11.37 1.71 -12.86
C ILE A 159 -11.88 0.27 -12.79
N LEU A 160 -11.53 -0.49 -11.75
CA LEU A 160 -11.96 -1.89 -11.60
C LEU A 160 -13.47 -2.03 -11.42
N ASN A 161 -14.09 -1.11 -10.67
CA ASN A 161 -15.54 -1.05 -10.49
C ASN A 161 -16.29 -0.48 -11.70
N GLN A 162 -15.59 -0.13 -12.79
CA GLN A 162 -16.16 0.52 -13.98
C GLN A 162 -16.90 1.83 -13.67
N ALA A 163 -16.57 2.49 -12.55
CA ALA A 163 -17.13 3.78 -12.16
C ALA A 163 -16.52 4.95 -12.97
N VAL A 164 -15.40 4.69 -13.67
CA VAL A 164 -14.74 5.65 -14.55
C VAL A 164 -14.64 5.06 -15.96
N ASP A 165 -15.36 5.68 -16.90
CA ASP A 165 -15.30 5.34 -18.32
C ASP A 165 -14.01 5.86 -18.99
N GLU A 166 -13.79 5.49 -20.25
CA GLU A 166 -12.59 5.91 -21.00
C GLU A 166 -12.47 7.44 -21.13
N LYS A 167 -13.60 8.15 -21.28
CA LYS A 167 -13.61 9.61 -21.47
C LYS A 167 -13.23 10.33 -20.18
N ALA A 168 -13.82 9.91 -19.07
CA ALA A 168 -13.53 10.40 -17.73
C ALA A 168 -12.08 10.07 -17.33
N LEU A 169 -11.59 8.86 -17.63
CA LEU A 169 -10.19 8.50 -17.41
C LEU A 169 -9.24 9.39 -18.22
N LYS A 170 -9.51 9.62 -19.51
CA LYS A 170 -8.73 10.54 -20.35
C LYS A 170 -8.69 11.95 -19.76
N ALA A 171 -9.83 12.47 -19.29
CA ALA A 171 -9.91 13.78 -18.67
C ALA A 171 -9.07 13.85 -17.37
N ARG A 172 -9.19 12.84 -16.50
CA ARG A 172 -8.41 12.73 -15.26
C ARG A 172 -6.91 12.63 -15.51
N LEU A 173 -6.49 11.87 -16.52
CA LEU A 173 -5.07 11.72 -16.88
C LEU A 173 -4.49 12.99 -17.53
N LYS A 174 -5.32 13.84 -18.15
CA LYS A 174 -4.89 15.12 -18.75
C LYS A 174 -4.38 16.10 -17.69
N SER A 175 -4.96 16.10 -16.49
CA SER A 175 -4.50 16.97 -15.38
C SER A 175 -3.14 16.57 -14.80
N GLU A 176 -2.69 15.32 -15.03
CA GLU A 176 -1.46 14.75 -14.48
C GLU A 176 -0.19 15.07 -15.31
N LYS A 177 -0.33 15.98 -16.29
CA LYS A 177 0.72 16.43 -17.22
C LYS A 177 1.40 15.27 -17.99
N LEU A 178 0.78 14.10 -18.12
CA LEU A 178 1.38 12.89 -18.70
C LEU A 178 1.68 13.04 -20.20
N THR A 179 2.70 12.33 -20.69
CA THR A 179 2.94 12.22 -22.14
C THR A 179 1.80 11.45 -22.82
N ARG A 180 1.55 11.70 -24.11
CA ARG A 180 0.56 10.93 -24.90
C ARG A 180 0.79 9.42 -24.84
N ARG A 181 2.06 8.99 -24.81
CA ARG A 181 2.44 7.57 -24.68
C ARG A 181 2.08 6.98 -23.32
N GLU A 182 2.32 7.71 -22.22
CA GLU A 182 1.92 7.28 -20.87
C GLU A 182 0.41 7.17 -20.75
N GLN A 183 -0.34 8.17 -21.24
CA GLN A 183 -1.80 8.17 -21.22
C GLN A 183 -2.35 6.97 -22.00
N LYS A 184 -1.86 6.75 -23.23
CA LYS A 184 -2.28 5.61 -24.06
C LYS A 184 -2.06 4.27 -23.34
N LYS A 185 -0.90 4.06 -22.73
CA LYS A 185 -0.61 2.83 -21.99
C LYS A 185 -1.50 2.61 -20.78
N LEU A 186 -1.79 3.67 -20.02
CA LEU A 186 -2.69 3.59 -18.88
C LEU A 186 -4.11 3.26 -19.30
N ILE A 187 -4.61 3.91 -20.35
CA ILE A 187 -5.94 3.65 -20.90
C ILE A 187 -6.04 2.22 -21.43
N GLU A 188 -5.06 1.76 -22.21
CA GLU A 188 -5.01 0.37 -22.70
C GLU A 188 -5.01 -0.65 -21.55
N ALA A 189 -4.23 -0.40 -20.49
CA ALA A 189 -4.20 -1.26 -19.32
C ALA A 189 -5.53 -1.25 -18.55
N ALA A 190 -6.15 -0.07 -18.39
CA ALA A 190 -7.43 0.13 -17.72
C ALA A 190 -8.56 -0.62 -18.45
N LEU A 191 -8.66 -0.45 -19.77
CA LEU A 191 -9.65 -1.15 -20.59
C LEU A 191 -9.44 -2.67 -20.55
N LYS A 192 -8.18 -3.12 -20.48
CA LYS A 192 -7.88 -4.56 -20.39
C LYS A 192 -8.31 -5.15 -19.05
N VAL A 193 -8.08 -4.47 -17.93
CA VAL A 193 -8.54 -4.95 -16.61
C VAL A 193 -10.07 -4.93 -16.53
N GLN A 194 -10.73 -3.89 -17.03
CA GLN A 194 -12.19 -3.80 -17.02
C GLN A 194 -12.86 -4.95 -17.80
N LYS A 195 -12.24 -5.40 -18.90
CA LYS A 195 -12.72 -6.54 -19.68
C LYS A 195 -12.48 -7.90 -19.02
N SER A 196 -11.46 -8.01 -18.16
CA SER A 196 -11.03 -9.28 -17.56
C SER A 196 -11.45 -9.46 -16.11
N THR A 197 -11.97 -8.40 -15.49
CA THR A 197 -12.42 -8.37 -14.11
C THR A 197 -13.94 -8.31 -14.10
N PRO A 198 -14.64 -9.31 -13.52
CA PRO A 198 -16.08 -9.19 -13.29
C PRO A 198 -16.37 -7.89 -12.53
N VAL A 199 -17.51 -7.23 -12.80
CA VAL A 199 -17.91 -6.05 -12.02
C VAL A 199 -18.13 -6.49 -10.58
N SER A 200 -17.13 -6.27 -9.73
CA SER A 200 -17.13 -6.65 -8.32
C SER A 200 -16.27 -5.66 -7.53
N ASN A 201 -16.57 -5.52 -6.23
CA ASN A 201 -15.84 -4.66 -5.31
C ASN A 201 -14.45 -5.24 -4.97
N VAL A 202 -13.57 -5.31 -5.98
CA VAL A 202 -12.25 -5.95 -5.89
C VAL A 202 -11.41 -5.32 -4.80
N VAL A 203 -11.28 -3.99 -4.79
CA VAL A 203 -10.53 -3.27 -3.76
C VAL A 203 -11.44 -3.06 -2.56
N ARG A 204 -11.27 -3.90 -1.54
CA ARG A 204 -12.11 -3.89 -0.34
C ARG A 204 -11.82 -2.72 0.59
N LYS A 205 -10.54 -2.43 0.82
CA LYS A 205 -10.08 -1.32 1.67
C LYS A 205 -8.73 -0.79 1.20
N ILE A 206 -8.53 0.49 1.48
CA ILE A 206 -7.29 1.23 1.25
C ILE A 206 -6.87 1.84 2.57
N PHE A 207 -5.68 1.52 3.06
CA PHE A 207 -5.09 2.13 4.26
C PHE A 207 -4.02 3.15 3.85
N ILE A 208 -4.15 4.39 4.32
CA ILE A 208 -3.19 5.46 4.07
C ILE A 208 -2.59 5.91 5.40
N HIS A 209 -1.31 5.62 5.58
CA HIS A 209 -0.55 6.09 6.74
C HIS A 209 -0.19 7.58 6.59
N LEU A 210 -0.56 8.37 7.59
CA LEU A 210 -0.36 9.83 7.59
C LEU A 210 1.02 10.19 8.15
N VAL A 211 2.00 10.37 7.26
CA VAL A 211 3.36 10.80 7.61
C VAL A 211 3.57 12.31 7.49
N ARG A 212 2.67 13.05 6.82
CA ARG A 212 2.78 14.52 6.66
C ARG A 212 1.99 15.34 7.70
N ASN A 213 1.52 14.71 8.77
CA ASN A 213 0.72 15.37 9.82
C ASN A 213 -0.53 16.09 9.28
N LYS A 214 -1.13 15.57 8.21
CA LYS A 214 -2.43 16.04 7.71
C LYS A 214 -3.54 15.54 8.63
N GLU A 215 -4.63 16.27 8.69
CA GLU A 215 -5.85 15.82 9.37
C GLU A 215 -6.47 14.63 8.62
N ALA A 216 -6.78 13.55 9.34
CA ALA A 216 -7.34 12.34 8.75
C ALA A 216 -8.69 12.60 8.06
N ARG A 217 -9.50 13.53 8.59
CA ARG A 217 -10.79 13.93 8.01
C ARG A 217 -10.67 14.55 6.61
N ALA A 218 -9.50 15.06 6.23
CA ALA A 218 -9.27 15.53 4.86
C ALA A 218 -9.42 14.41 3.82
N PHE A 219 -9.29 13.15 4.24
CA PHE A 219 -9.41 11.97 3.40
C PHE A 219 -10.83 11.40 3.33
N ASP A 220 -11.79 11.93 4.10
CA ASP A 220 -13.20 11.49 4.06
C ASP A 220 -13.81 11.69 2.66
N THR A 221 -13.26 12.63 1.87
CA THR A 221 -13.64 12.88 0.47
C THR A 221 -13.41 11.69 -0.48
N TYR A 222 -12.56 10.73 -0.09
CA TYR A 222 -12.34 9.49 -0.86
C TYR A 222 -13.38 8.39 -0.55
N GLY A 223 -14.27 8.63 0.42
CA GLY A 223 -15.33 7.71 0.83
C GLY A 223 -14.84 6.52 1.66
N ASP A 224 -15.80 5.67 2.06
CA ASP A 224 -15.59 4.63 3.08
C ASP A 224 -14.54 3.57 2.73
N ARG A 225 -14.15 3.44 1.45
CA ARG A 225 -13.12 2.48 1.02
C ARG A 225 -11.75 2.86 1.59
N LEU A 226 -11.49 4.15 1.83
CA LEU A 226 -10.19 4.66 2.24
C LEU A 226 -10.17 5.01 3.73
N MET A 227 -9.15 4.51 4.42
CA MET A 227 -8.93 4.64 5.85
C MET A 227 -7.61 5.37 6.09
N ALA A 228 -7.68 6.63 6.51
CA ALA A 228 -6.51 7.40 6.92
C ALA A 228 -6.16 7.09 8.39
N THR A 229 -4.90 6.69 8.63
CA THR A 229 -4.40 6.30 9.95
C THR A 229 -3.10 7.02 10.33
N TYR A 230 -3.05 7.55 11.54
CA TYR A 230 -1.87 8.23 12.08
C TYR A 230 -0.76 7.26 12.50
N ASN A 231 -1.11 6.01 12.78
CA ASN A 231 -0.14 5.00 13.21
C ASN A 231 -0.63 3.57 12.91
N TYR A 232 0.29 2.61 13.03
CA TYR A 232 -0.02 1.21 12.76
C TYR A 232 -0.86 0.52 13.85
N MET A 233 -1.02 1.11 15.04
CA MET A 233 -2.02 0.60 16.00
C MET A 233 -3.43 0.84 15.48
N GLN A 234 -3.68 2.00 14.86
CA GLN A 234 -4.97 2.28 14.23
C GLN A 234 -5.25 1.34 13.06
N THR A 235 -4.26 1.14 12.17
CA THR A 235 -4.39 0.19 11.07
C THR A 235 -4.67 -1.23 11.59
N ALA A 236 -3.98 -1.65 12.66
CA ALA A 236 -4.22 -2.95 13.29
C ALA A 236 -5.62 -3.07 13.90
N ALA A 237 -6.12 -2.03 14.57
CA ALA A 237 -7.48 -2.03 15.14
C ALA A 237 -8.55 -2.17 14.04
N LEU A 238 -8.39 -1.48 12.92
CA LEU A 238 -9.29 -1.61 11.76
C LEU A 238 -9.22 -3.01 11.13
N LEU A 239 -8.03 -3.59 11.03
CA LEU A 239 -7.87 -4.96 10.54
C LEU A 239 -8.45 -6.00 11.51
N PHE A 240 -8.43 -5.73 12.82
CA PHE A 240 -9.11 -6.55 13.82
C PHE A 240 -10.64 -6.45 13.66
N GLU A 241 -11.20 -5.23 13.53
CA GLU A 241 -12.63 -5.01 13.23
C GLU A 241 -13.06 -5.78 11.95
N MET A 242 -12.18 -5.84 10.95
CA MET A 242 -12.41 -6.59 9.71
C MET A 242 -12.20 -8.12 9.83
N GLY A 243 -11.83 -8.63 11.01
CA GLY A 243 -11.51 -10.05 11.23
C GLY A 243 -10.25 -10.53 10.52
N LYS A 244 -9.34 -9.63 10.12
CA LYS A 244 -8.11 -9.95 9.37
C LYS A 244 -6.92 -10.25 10.26
N ILE A 245 -6.93 -9.79 11.50
CA ILE A 245 -5.95 -10.17 12.52
C ILE A 245 -6.67 -10.52 13.82
N SER A 246 -6.04 -11.38 14.61
CA SER A 246 -6.56 -11.72 15.95
C SER A 246 -6.32 -10.59 16.96
N LYS A 247 -7.02 -10.61 18.10
CA LYS A 247 -6.73 -9.75 19.25
C LYS A 247 -5.27 -9.84 19.68
N MET A 248 -4.71 -11.04 19.72
CA MET A 248 -3.28 -11.24 20.02
C MET A 248 -2.36 -10.61 18.97
N GLY A 249 -2.77 -10.62 17.70
CA GLY A 249 -2.05 -9.94 16.62
C GLY A 249 -2.04 -8.43 16.83
N PHE A 250 -3.20 -7.83 17.13
CA PHE A 250 -3.29 -6.43 17.50
C PHE A 250 -2.35 -6.09 18.68
N ARG A 251 -2.37 -6.89 19.75
CA ARG A 251 -1.50 -6.70 20.92
C ARG A 251 -0.02 -6.65 20.54
N ARG A 252 0.46 -7.55 19.67
CA ARG A 252 1.86 -7.56 19.23
C ARG A 252 2.24 -6.29 18.45
N VAL A 253 1.34 -5.81 17.59
CA VAL A 253 1.54 -4.55 16.86
C VAL A 253 1.58 -3.37 17.83
N ALA A 254 0.63 -3.30 18.77
CA ALA A 254 0.54 -2.25 19.77
C ALA A 254 1.76 -2.23 20.71
N SER A 255 2.20 -3.39 21.23
CA SER A 255 3.42 -3.49 22.04
C SER A 255 4.66 -3.00 21.28
N SER A 256 4.83 -3.38 20.00
CA SER A 256 5.95 -2.91 19.19
C SER A 256 5.94 -1.40 19.01
N PHE A 257 4.75 -0.82 18.77
CA PHE A 257 4.58 0.63 18.64
C PHE A 257 4.93 1.36 19.95
N GLU A 258 4.35 0.95 21.08
CA GLU A 258 4.61 1.57 22.38
C GLU A 258 6.09 1.49 22.80
N LEU A 259 6.74 0.35 22.57
CA LEU A 259 8.17 0.17 22.89
C LEU A 259 9.08 1.08 22.05
N LYS A 260 8.75 1.29 20.78
CA LYS A 260 9.57 2.06 19.84
C LYS A 260 9.25 3.55 19.84
N TYR A 261 8.11 3.97 20.39
CA TYR A 261 7.57 5.30 20.10
C TYR A 261 6.77 6.00 21.22
N PRO A 262 7.40 6.37 22.35
CA PRO A 262 6.74 7.18 23.37
C PRO A 262 6.63 8.69 23.03
N LYS A 263 7.13 9.17 21.87
CA LYS A 263 7.47 10.60 21.66
C LYS A 263 6.48 11.46 20.85
N ASP A 264 5.50 10.91 20.13
CA ASP A 264 4.58 11.70 19.27
C ASP A 264 3.21 11.97 19.92
N GLY A 265 3.07 11.73 21.23
CA GLY A 265 1.81 11.97 21.95
C GLY A 265 0.65 11.05 21.53
N TRP A 266 0.91 10.03 20.71
CA TRP A 266 -0.03 8.96 20.37
C TRP A 266 0.11 7.81 21.36
N THR A 267 -0.87 7.71 22.26
CA THR A 267 -1.05 6.54 23.12
C THR A 267 -2.00 5.55 22.46
N LEU A 268 -2.05 4.31 22.96
CA LEU A 268 -3.10 3.36 22.62
C LEU A 268 -4.50 3.99 22.75
N LYS A 269 -4.80 4.55 23.93
CA LYS A 269 -6.10 5.15 24.23
C LYS A 269 -6.45 6.26 23.23
N LYS A 270 -5.50 7.17 22.95
CA LYS A 270 -5.71 8.26 21.97
C LYS A 270 -5.94 7.71 20.57
N SER A 271 -5.20 6.68 20.18
CA SER A 271 -5.31 6.06 18.85
C SER A 271 -6.65 5.38 18.65
N LEU A 272 -7.12 4.62 19.64
CA LEU A 272 -8.43 3.96 19.60
C LEU A 272 -9.58 4.96 19.71
N GLN A 273 -9.43 6.01 20.54
CA GLN A 273 -10.44 7.05 20.69
C GLN A 273 -10.64 7.82 19.38
N ASP A 274 -9.57 8.19 18.68
CA ASP A 274 -9.68 8.82 17.36
C ASP A 274 -10.46 7.97 16.35
N LEU A 275 -10.21 6.64 16.32
CA LEU A 275 -10.96 5.74 15.45
C LEU A 275 -12.45 5.67 15.83
N LYS A 276 -12.75 5.64 17.13
CA LYS A 276 -14.14 5.64 17.63
C LYS A 276 -14.85 6.95 17.30
N ASP A 277 -14.19 8.09 17.50
CA ASP A 277 -14.75 9.43 17.23
C ASP A 277 -15.00 9.64 15.73
N ARG A 278 -14.23 8.98 14.87
CA ARG A 278 -14.44 8.91 13.42
C ARG A 278 -15.38 7.78 12.98
N SER A 279 -15.99 7.05 13.92
CA SER A 279 -16.91 5.93 13.66
C SER A 279 -16.31 4.82 12.77
N LEU A 280 -15.00 4.60 12.86
CA LEU A 280 -14.29 3.60 12.04
C LEU A 280 -14.16 2.23 12.71
N ILE A 281 -14.38 2.16 14.03
CA ILE A 281 -14.45 0.91 14.80
C ILE A 281 -15.71 0.92 15.66
N SER A 282 -16.25 -0.26 15.94
CA SER A 282 -17.40 -0.40 16.83
C SER A 282 -17.03 -0.11 18.29
N SER A 283 -18.04 0.20 19.12
CA SER A 283 -17.85 0.31 20.58
C SER A 283 -17.33 -1.00 21.18
N GLN A 284 -17.79 -2.14 20.67
CA GLN A 284 -17.32 -3.46 21.09
C GLN A 284 -15.83 -3.63 20.81
N THR A 285 -15.36 -3.34 19.60
CA THR A 285 -13.93 -3.39 19.25
C THR A 285 -13.13 -2.42 20.11
N PHE A 286 -13.63 -1.20 20.33
CA PHE A 286 -12.95 -0.24 21.20
C PHE A 286 -12.75 -0.81 22.61
N GLU A 287 -13.79 -1.34 23.25
CA GLU A 287 -13.72 -1.91 24.60
C GLU A 287 -12.79 -3.13 24.65
N GLU A 288 -12.92 -4.02 23.66
CA GLU A 288 -12.14 -5.24 23.59
C GLU A 288 -10.64 -4.96 23.44
N LEU A 289 -10.28 -3.95 22.63
CA LEU A 289 -8.90 -3.55 22.38
C LEU A 289 -8.37 -2.55 23.41
N ALA A 290 -9.22 -1.80 24.12
CA ALA A 290 -8.77 -0.84 25.14
C ALA A 290 -8.27 -1.53 26.42
N LEU A 291 -8.86 -2.67 26.78
CA LEU A 291 -8.56 -3.43 28.01
C LEU A 291 -7.50 -4.52 27.82
N TRP A 292 -6.57 -4.33 26.89
CA TRP A 292 -5.68 -5.42 26.49
C TRP A 292 -4.44 -5.60 27.38
N LYS A 293 -4.13 -4.60 28.23
CA LYS A 293 -3.07 -4.64 29.26
C LYS A 293 -3.58 -5.35 30.51
#